data_AF-A0A7J7SC86-F1
#
_entry.id   AF-A0A7J7SC86-F1
#
_cell.length_a   1.000
_cell.length_b   1.000
_cell.length_c   1.000
_cell.angle_alpha   90.00
_cell.angle_beta   90.00
_cell.angle_gamma   90.00
#
_symmetry.space_group_name_H-M   'P 1'
#
loop_
_entity.id
_entity.type
_entity.pdbx_description
1 polymer ?
#
loop_
_entity_poly.entity_id
_entity_poly.type
_entity_poly.pdbx_seq_one_letter_code
_entity_poly.pdbx_strand_id
1 'polypeptide(L)'
;MIADSGKYIKLQNVYREKAKKDAAAVGNHAAKLLQSVGRAPESISEKELKLFCSNSAFLRVVRCRSLAEEYGLDTVNRDEIISSMDSPDNEIVLYLMLRAVDRFHKQHGRYPERKGERQRVRNIDERETSISCPLHISHWGYARNPGVSNYQVEEDIGKLKSCLTGFLQEYGLSVMVKDDYVHEFCRYGAAEPHTIAAFLGGAAAQEVIKIITKQFVIFNNTYIYSGMSQTSATFQL
;
A
#
# COMPACT_ATOMS: atom_id res chain seq x y z
N MET A 1 25.27 -23.36 20.71
CA MET A 1 26.50 -23.60 21.49
C MET A 1 26.57 -25.07 21.82
N ILE A 2 27.66 -25.76 21.46
CA ILE A 2 27.88 -27.16 21.88
C ILE A 2 28.32 -27.11 23.35
N ALA A 3 27.56 -27.71 24.26
CA ALA A 3 27.82 -27.71 25.69
C ALA A 3 27.22 -28.97 26.34
N ASP A 4 27.76 -29.35 27.50
CA ASP A 4 27.16 -30.36 28.36
C ASP A 4 25.74 -29.94 28.81
N SER A 5 24.81 -30.89 28.88
CA SER A 5 23.41 -30.65 29.22
C SER A 5 23.25 -29.88 30.54
N GLY A 6 24.02 -30.21 31.57
CA GLY A 6 23.94 -29.52 32.87
C GLY A 6 24.45 -28.08 32.80
N LYS A 7 25.55 -27.84 32.08
CA LYS A 7 26.10 -26.49 31.87
C LYS A 7 25.14 -25.61 31.08
N TYR A 8 24.54 -26.17 30.02
CA TYR A 8 23.57 -25.46 29.19
C TYR A 8 22.33 -25.03 29.98
N ILE A 9 21.72 -25.95 30.73
CA ILE A 9 20.52 -25.66 31.54
C ILE A 9 20.83 -24.65 32.64
N LYS A 10 22.00 -24.75 33.30
CA LYS A 10 22.40 -23.78 34.33
C LYS A 10 22.53 -22.38 33.75
N LEU A 11 23.19 -22.23 32.60
CA LEU A 11 23.34 -20.95 31.92
C LEU A 11 21.97 -20.39 31.48
N GLN A 12 21.13 -21.22 30.86
CA GLN A 12 19.78 -20.83 30.43
C GLN A 12 18.94 -20.31 31.61
N ASN A 13 19.01 -20.97 32.76
CA ASN A 13 18.26 -20.57 33.95
C ASN A 13 18.74 -19.22 34.51
N VAL A 14 20.03 -18.88 34.42
CA VAL A 14 20.53 -17.55 34.82
C VAL A 14 19.82 -16.44 34.03
N TYR A 15 19.74 -16.58 32.69
CA TYR A 15 19.04 -15.60 31.84
C TYR A 15 17.53 -15.60 32.08
N ARG A 16 16.92 -16.78 32.28
CA ARG A 16 15.48 -16.90 32.54
C ARG A 16 15.06 -16.22 33.84
N GLU A 17 15.84 -16.41 34.91
CA GLU A 17 15.56 -15.77 36.20
C GLU A 17 15.82 -14.26 36.16
N LYS A 18 16.85 -13.81 35.44
CA LYS A 18 17.08 -12.39 35.21
C LYS A 18 15.93 -11.75 34.42
N ALA A 19 15.47 -12.39 33.35
CA ALA A 19 14.33 -11.91 32.55
C ALA A 19 13.03 -11.79 33.37
N LYS A 20 12.77 -12.74 34.30
CA LYS A 20 11.61 -12.65 35.22
C LYS A 20 11.72 -11.44 36.15
N LYS A 21 12.90 -11.20 36.73
CA LYS A 21 13.14 -10.04 37.62
C LYS A 21 12.96 -8.73 36.88
N ASP A 22 13.47 -8.64 35.65
CA ASP A 22 13.37 -7.44 34.82
C ASP A 22 11.93 -7.20 34.38
N ALA A 23 11.19 -8.24 34.01
CA ALA A 23 9.76 -8.13 33.70
C ALA A 23 8.95 -7.61 34.89
N ALA A 24 9.22 -8.09 36.11
CA ALA A 24 8.57 -7.60 37.32
C ALA A 24 8.88 -6.12 37.59
N ALA A 25 10.13 -5.69 37.38
CA ALA A 25 10.51 -4.29 37.51
C ALA A 25 9.74 -3.39 36.51
N VAL A 26 9.66 -3.79 35.24
CA VAL A 26 8.89 -3.07 34.21
C VAL A 26 7.40 -3.04 34.57
N GLY A 27 6.85 -4.14 35.09
CA GLY A 27 5.47 -4.20 35.57
C GLY A 27 5.17 -3.19 36.67
N ASN A 28 6.08 -3.03 37.63
CA ASN A 28 5.93 -2.03 38.70
C ASN A 28 5.94 -0.59 38.15
N HIS A 29 6.75 -0.30 37.13
CA HIS A 29 6.74 1.00 36.45
C HIS A 29 5.44 1.23 35.68
N ALA A 30 4.95 0.21 34.96
CA ALA A 30 3.68 0.28 34.24
C ALA A 30 2.51 0.56 35.20
N ALA A 31 2.46 -0.12 36.35
CA ALA A 31 1.42 0.11 37.37
C ALA A 31 1.43 1.55 37.92
N LYS A 32 2.62 2.11 38.20
CA LYS A 32 2.77 3.51 38.64
C LYS A 32 2.26 4.49 37.57
N LEU A 33 2.57 4.23 36.30
CA LEU A 33 2.09 5.06 35.18
C LEU A 33 0.57 4.97 35.02
N LEU A 34 -0.01 3.77 35.11
CA LEU A 34 -1.47 3.58 35.05
C LEU A 34 -2.18 4.34 36.16
N GLN A 35 -1.64 4.32 37.39
CA GLN A 35 -2.16 5.11 38.51
C GLN A 35 -2.12 6.62 38.22
N SER A 36 -1.01 7.13 37.67
CA SER A 36 -0.92 8.57 37.32
C SER A 36 -1.87 9.01 36.20
N VAL A 37 -2.25 8.10 35.30
CA VAL A 37 -3.18 8.36 34.19
C VAL A 37 -4.63 8.06 34.59
N GLY A 38 -4.88 7.54 35.80
CA GLY A 38 -6.22 7.18 36.29
C GLY A 38 -6.80 5.91 35.65
N ARG A 39 -5.95 5.02 35.12
CA ARG A 39 -6.37 3.72 34.58
C ARG A 39 -6.17 2.60 35.61
N ALA A 40 -7.01 1.58 35.53
CA ALA A 40 -6.91 0.41 36.39
C ALA A 40 -5.53 -0.28 36.23
N PRO A 41 -4.85 -0.66 37.32
CA PRO A 41 -3.53 -1.29 37.26
C PRO A 41 -3.56 -2.66 36.57
N GLU A 42 -4.72 -3.31 36.52
CA GLU A 42 -4.94 -4.61 35.88
C GLU A 42 -5.28 -4.50 34.38
N SER A 43 -5.25 -3.30 33.78
CA SER A 43 -5.56 -3.13 32.36
C SER A 43 -4.55 -3.77 31.42
N ILE A 44 -3.35 -4.10 31.91
CA ILE A 44 -2.29 -4.77 31.16
C ILE A 44 -2.06 -6.14 31.77
N SER A 45 -2.20 -7.19 30.97
CA SER A 45 -2.01 -8.57 31.44
C SER A 45 -0.53 -8.90 31.64
N GLU A 46 -0.23 -9.83 32.55
CA GLU A 46 1.14 -10.34 32.74
C GLU A 46 1.69 -11.00 31.45
N LYS A 47 0.81 -11.56 30.61
CA LYS A 47 1.18 -12.14 29.32
C LYS A 47 1.68 -11.06 28.34
N GLU A 48 0.99 -9.93 28.26
CA GLU A 48 1.43 -8.79 27.44
C GLU A 48 2.72 -8.19 27.96
N LEU A 49 2.89 -8.09 29.28
CA LEU A 49 4.13 -7.62 29.90
C LEU A 49 5.32 -8.52 29.54
N LYS A 50 5.15 -9.85 29.64
CA LYS A 50 6.18 -10.83 29.23
C LYS A 50 6.50 -10.72 27.75
N LEU A 51 5.49 -10.56 26.89
CA LEU A 51 5.68 -10.39 25.45
C LEU A 51 6.42 -9.08 25.14
N PHE A 52 6.07 -8.00 25.84
CA PHE A 52 6.73 -6.69 25.72
C PHE A 52 8.20 -6.77 26.11
N CYS A 53 8.51 -7.32 27.29
CA CYS A 53 9.90 -7.46 27.74
C CYS A 53 10.73 -8.33 26.79
N SER A 54 10.15 -9.42 26.27
CA SER A 54 10.81 -10.32 25.31
C SER A 54 11.07 -9.66 23.95
N ASN A 55 10.23 -8.70 23.54
CA ASN A 55 10.34 -7.99 22.26
C ASN A 55 10.76 -6.53 22.40
N SER A 56 11.28 -6.13 23.56
CA SER A 56 11.62 -4.74 23.87
C SER A 56 12.64 -4.12 22.90
N ALA A 57 13.56 -4.93 22.39
CA ALA A 57 14.53 -4.54 21.36
C ALA A 57 13.94 -4.45 19.94
N PHE A 58 12.74 -4.98 19.71
CA PHE A 58 12.11 -5.14 18.38
C PHE A 58 10.82 -4.34 18.24
N LEU A 59 10.57 -3.38 19.13
CA LEU A 59 9.40 -2.51 19.04
C LEU A 59 9.47 -1.68 17.75
N ARG A 60 8.36 -1.68 17.00
CA ARG A 60 8.22 -0.93 15.75
C ARG A 60 6.94 -0.12 15.79
N VAL A 61 7.01 1.10 15.28
CA VAL A 61 5.87 2.00 15.11
C VAL A 61 5.87 2.45 13.67
N VAL A 62 4.77 2.19 12.96
CA VAL A 62 4.55 2.67 11.59
C VAL A 62 3.45 3.71 11.64
N ARG A 63 3.67 4.84 10.98
CA ARG A 63 2.69 5.93 10.83
C ARG A 63 2.63 6.28 9.35
N CYS A 64 1.54 5.91 8.71
CA CYS A 64 1.28 6.29 7.33
C CYS A 64 0.75 7.72 7.28
N ARG A 65 0.99 8.38 6.15
CA ARG A 65 0.41 9.69 5.88
C ARG A 65 -1.06 9.54 5.49
N SER A 66 -1.82 10.62 5.64
CA SER A 66 -3.20 10.62 5.17
C SER A 66 -3.24 10.76 3.66
N LEU A 67 -4.26 10.16 3.03
CA LEU A 67 -4.49 10.31 1.59
C LEU A 67 -4.69 11.79 1.20
N ALA A 68 -5.24 12.61 2.11
CA ALA A 68 -5.40 14.04 1.90
C ALA A 68 -4.05 14.77 1.77
N GLU A 69 -3.06 14.39 2.59
CA GLU A 69 -1.71 14.95 2.52
C GLU A 69 -0.97 14.50 1.25
N GLU A 70 -1.17 13.27 0.79
CA GLU A 70 -0.60 12.78 -0.48
C GLU A 70 -1.16 13.55 -1.68
N TYR A 71 -2.46 13.86 -1.68
CA TYR A 71 -3.13 14.55 -2.80
C TYR A 71 -3.01 16.08 -2.71
N GLY A 72 -2.67 16.64 -1.56
CA GLY A 72 -2.54 18.07 -1.35
C GLY A 72 -1.38 18.68 -2.14
N LEU A 73 -1.62 19.84 -2.74
CA LEU A 73 -0.63 20.53 -3.60
C LEU A 73 0.61 20.95 -2.82
N ASP A 74 0.45 21.36 -1.56
CA ASP A 74 1.54 21.84 -0.70
C ASP A 74 2.20 20.72 0.11
N THR A 75 1.49 19.61 0.29
CA THR A 75 1.91 18.51 1.17
C THR A 75 2.49 17.32 0.41
N VAL A 76 2.35 17.24 -0.91
CA VAL A 76 2.92 16.14 -1.72
C VAL A 76 4.41 15.93 -1.45
N ASN A 77 4.86 14.68 -1.33
CA ASN A 77 6.29 14.39 -1.18
C ASN A 77 7.01 14.47 -2.53
N ARG A 78 7.31 15.70 -2.95
CA ARG A 78 8.01 15.97 -4.22
C ARG A 78 9.41 15.37 -4.23
N ASP A 79 10.11 15.41 -3.11
CA ASP A 79 11.50 14.96 -3.00
C ASP A 79 11.64 13.45 -3.27
N GLU A 80 10.73 12.64 -2.71
CA GLU A 80 10.68 11.19 -2.96
C GLU A 80 10.38 10.88 -4.43
N ILE A 81 9.42 11.61 -5.03
CA ILE A 81 9.03 11.41 -6.43
C ILE A 81 10.18 11.80 -7.37
N ILE A 82 10.81 12.96 -7.15
CA ILE A 82 11.88 13.48 -8.00
C ILE A 82 13.11 12.57 -7.90
N SER A 83 13.53 12.21 -6.68
CA SER A 83 14.69 11.31 -6.47
C SER A 83 14.45 9.91 -7.05
N SER A 84 13.23 9.37 -6.95
CA SER A 84 12.89 8.08 -7.55
C SER A 84 12.90 8.12 -9.08
N MET A 85 12.61 9.28 -9.67
CA MET A 85 12.61 9.52 -11.12
C MET A 85 14.00 9.74 -11.74
N ASP A 86 15.08 9.76 -10.94
CA ASP A 86 16.45 9.75 -11.47
C ASP A 86 16.72 8.50 -12.33
N SER A 87 16.03 7.39 -12.03
CA SER A 87 15.91 6.23 -12.90
C SER A 87 14.57 6.31 -13.65
N PRO A 88 14.57 6.46 -14.99
CA PRO A 88 13.33 6.66 -15.73
C PRO A 88 12.43 5.41 -15.79
N ASP A 89 12.96 4.25 -15.37
CA ASP A 89 12.24 2.97 -15.35
C ASP A 89 11.83 2.53 -13.93
N ASN A 90 11.97 3.42 -12.94
CA ASN A 90 11.52 3.17 -11.56
C ASN A 90 9.99 3.03 -11.50
N GLU A 91 9.49 2.12 -10.67
CA GLU A 91 8.06 1.85 -10.50
C GLU A 91 7.23 3.09 -10.11
N ILE A 92 7.85 4.14 -9.55
CA ILE A 92 7.19 5.41 -9.28
C ILE A 92 6.53 6.01 -10.53
N VAL A 93 7.06 5.73 -11.74
CA VAL A 93 6.46 6.17 -13.00
C VAL A 93 5.05 5.60 -13.17
N LEU A 94 4.80 4.37 -12.70
CA LEU A 94 3.48 3.76 -12.75
C LEU A 94 2.49 4.49 -11.85
N TYR A 95 2.95 5.00 -10.70
CA TYR A 95 2.12 5.88 -9.85
C TYR A 95 1.76 7.18 -10.57
N LEU A 96 2.74 7.87 -11.17
CA LEU A 96 2.47 9.10 -11.93
C LEU A 96 1.50 8.87 -13.09
N MET A 97 1.64 7.73 -13.78
CA MET A 97 0.74 7.33 -14.85
C MET A 97 -0.68 7.01 -14.34
N LEU A 98 -0.83 6.32 -13.21
CA LEU A 98 -2.14 6.10 -12.58
C LEU A 98 -2.82 7.44 -12.23
N ARG A 99 -2.07 8.41 -11.69
CA ARG A 99 -2.58 9.77 -11.42
C ARG A 99 -3.04 10.48 -12.68
N ALA A 100 -2.30 10.34 -13.78
CA ALA A 100 -2.67 10.89 -15.07
C ALA A 100 -3.94 10.22 -15.65
N VAL A 101 -4.08 8.90 -15.49
CA VAL A 101 -5.27 8.14 -15.92
C VAL A 101 -6.50 8.54 -15.11
N ASP A 102 -6.39 8.75 -13.80
CA ASP A 102 -7.51 9.24 -12.99
C ASP A 102 -7.95 10.64 -13.41
N ARG A 103 -6.99 11.52 -13.75
CA ARG A 103 -7.30 12.84 -14.32
C ARG A 103 -7.99 12.72 -15.68
N PHE A 104 -7.52 11.83 -16.55
CA PHE A 104 -8.15 11.54 -17.84
C PHE A 104 -9.59 11.07 -17.64
N HIS A 105 -9.82 10.14 -16.72
CA HIS A 105 -11.17 9.63 -16.40
C HIS A 105 -12.09 10.75 -15.90
N LYS A 106 -11.57 11.65 -15.04
CA LYS A 106 -12.32 12.82 -14.56
C LYS A 106 -12.69 13.79 -15.69
N GLN A 107 -11.85 13.98 -16.69
CA GLN A 107 -12.08 14.91 -17.80
C GLN A 107 -12.98 14.32 -18.90
N HIS A 108 -12.84 13.04 -19.20
CA HIS A 108 -13.50 12.41 -20.35
C HIS A 108 -14.64 11.45 -19.97
N GLY A 109 -14.83 11.16 -18.68
CA GLY A 109 -15.86 10.25 -18.18
C GLY A 109 -15.67 8.79 -18.62
N ARG A 110 -14.46 8.43 -19.05
CA ARG A 110 -14.06 7.08 -19.48
C ARG A 110 -12.56 6.89 -19.30
N TYR A 111 -12.11 5.64 -19.23
CA TYR A 111 -10.69 5.31 -19.26
C TYR A 111 -10.12 5.35 -20.70
N PRO A 112 -8.79 5.50 -20.86
CA PRO A 112 -8.13 5.38 -22.16
C PRO A 112 -8.48 4.06 -22.86
N GLU A 113 -8.67 4.09 -24.17
CA GLU A 113 -9.03 2.96 -25.06
C GLU A 113 -10.38 2.27 -24.85
N ARG A 114 -11.13 2.52 -23.76
CA ARG A 114 -12.46 1.90 -23.59
C ARG A 114 -13.46 2.54 -24.56
N LYS A 115 -13.86 1.82 -25.62
CA LYS A 115 -14.95 2.25 -26.51
C LYS A 115 -16.23 2.42 -25.69
N GLY A 116 -16.94 3.51 -25.98
CA GLY A 116 -18.11 3.96 -25.23
C GLY A 116 -19.20 2.91 -25.10
N GLU A 117 -19.22 2.19 -23.99
CA GLU A 117 -20.45 1.87 -23.32
C GLU A 117 -20.57 2.80 -22.13
N ARG A 118 -21.58 3.67 -22.21
CA ARG A 118 -22.04 4.55 -21.15
C ARG A 118 -22.15 3.74 -19.87
N GLN A 119 -21.28 4.03 -18.89
CA GLN A 119 -21.39 3.46 -17.56
C GLN A 119 -22.75 3.88 -17.02
N ARG A 120 -23.70 2.93 -16.97
CA ARG A 120 -24.96 3.15 -16.28
C ARG A 120 -24.60 3.20 -14.81
N VAL A 121 -24.37 4.40 -14.28
CA VAL A 121 -24.34 4.66 -12.84
C VAL A 121 -25.69 4.18 -12.32
N ARG A 122 -25.74 2.97 -11.75
CA ARG A 122 -26.89 2.59 -10.95
C ARG A 122 -26.73 3.36 -9.66
N ASN A 123 -27.63 4.33 -9.45
CA ASN A 123 -27.81 4.97 -8.17
C ASN A 123 -27.87 3.89 -7.09
N ILE A 124 -26.99 4.00 -6.10
CA ILE A 124 -27.02 3.16 -4.92
C ILE A 124 -28.22 3.64 -4.10
N ASP A 125 -29.35 2.97 -4.21
CA ASP A 125 -30.42 3.10 -3.22
C ASP A 125 -29.95 2.41 -1.92
N GLU A 126 -30.08 3.15 -0.81
CA GLU A 126 -29.47 2.90 0.51
C GLU A 126 -30.01 1.70 1.31
N ARG A 127 -30.43 0.59 0.68
CA ARG A 127 -31.07 -0.51 1.43
C ARG A 127 -30.73 -1.92 0.98
N GLU A 128 -29.44 -2.27 0.87
CA GLU A 128 -29.04 -3.68 0.99
C GLU A 128 -27.74 -3.81 1.80
N THR A 129 -27.90 -3.92 3.12
CA THR A 129 -26.89 -4.46 4.03
C THR A 129 -26.76 -5.97 3.80
N SER A 130 -25.94 -6.37 2.84
CA SER A 130 -25.37 -7.72 2.77
C SER A 130 -23.97 -7.61 2.19
N ILE A 131 -22.97 -7.88 3.02
CA ILE A 131 -21.56 -8.15 2.72
C ILE A 131 -21.30 -8.31 1.21
N SER A 132 -20.98 -7.21 0.54
CA SER A 132 -20.58 -7.20 -0.86
C SER A 132 -19.10 -6.81 -0.90
N CYS A 133 -18.25 -7.83 -0.98
CA CYS A 133 -16.95 -7.69 -1.62
C CYS A 133 -17.20 -7.06 -3.01
N PRO A 134 -16.41 -6.07 -3.47
CA PRO A 134 -16.53 -5.55 -4.83
C PRO A 134 -15.98 -6.54 -5.88
N LEU A 135 -16.39 -7.80 -5.78
CA LEU A 135 -16.36 -8.81 -6.83
C LEU A 135 -17.71 -8.77 -7.56
N HIS A 136 -18.04 -7.66 -8.21
CA HIS A 136 -19.20 -7.62 -9.09
C HIS A 136 -18.84 -8.25 -10.44
N ILE A 137 -18.75 -9.58 -10.44
CA ILE A 137 -18.74 -10.44 -11.63
C ILE A 137 -20.19 -10.47 -12.14
N SER A 138 -20.59 -9.46 -12.91
CA SER A 138 -21.66 -9.61 -13.90
C SER A 138 -21.60 -8.43 -14.86
N HIS A 139 -21.47 -8.75 -16.15
CA HIS A 139 -21.27 -7.85 -17.29
C HIS A 139 -19.84 -7.31 -17.51
N TRP A 140 -18.86 -8.20 -17.62
CA TRP A 140 -17.64 -7.93 -18.39
C TRP A 140 -17.81 -8.51 -19.79
N GLY A 141 -18.41 -7.72 -20.67
CA GLY A 141 -18.32 -7.96 -22.12
C GLY A 141 -16.83 -7.95 -22.50
N TYR A 142 -16.38 -9.03 -23.13
CA TYR A 142 -15.04 -9.29 -23.64
C TYR A 142 -14.12 -8.05 -23.69
N ALA A 143 -13.22 -7.92 -22.70
CA ALA A 143 -12.04 -7.08 -22.83
C ALA A 143 -11.31 -7.55 -24.10
N ARG A 144 -11.18 -6.67 -25.09
CA ARG A 144 -10.48 -6.98 -26.33
C ARG A 144 -9.04 -7.33 -25.98
N ASN A 145 -8.53 -8.41 -26.57
CA ASN A 145 -7.13 -8.78 -26.42
C ASN A 145 -6.21 -7.65 -26.92
N PRO A 146 -5.07 -7.41 -26.27
CA PRO A 146 -4.08 -6.43 -26.72
C PRO A 146 -3.64 -6.76 -28.16
N GLY A 147 -3.70 -5.77 -29.06
CA GLY A 147 -3.25 -5.89 -30.47
C GLY A 147 -4.29 -5.59 -31.55
N VAL A 148 -5.52 -5.16 -31.22
CA VAL A 148 -6.53 -4.80 -32.24
C VAL A 148 -6.39 -3.33 -32.64
N SER A 149 -5.70 -3.07 -33.75
CA SER A 149 -5.48 -1.74 -34.34
C SER A 149 -6.81 -0.96 -34.48
N ASN A 150 -6.91 0.20 -33.81
CA ASN A 150 -7.98 1.17 -34.04
C ASN A 150 -7.41 2.59 -33.93
N TYR A 151 -7.74 3.46 -34.89
CA TYR A 151 -7.37 4.88 -34.96
C TYR A 151 -7.70 5.72 -33.68
N GLN A 152 -8.47 5.19 -32.72
CA GLN A 152 -8.81 5.83 -31.45
C GLN A 152 -7.69 5.77 -30.39
N VAL A 153 -6.74 4.84 -30.51
CA VAL A 153 -5.61 4.72 -29.57
C VAL A 153 -4.70 5.95 -29.67
N GLU A 154 -4.39 6.38 -30.89
CA GLU A 154 -3.55 7.56 -31.16
C GLU A 154 -4.14 8.86 -30.59
N GLU A 155 -5.48 9.01 -30.61
CA GLU A 155 -6.14 10.19 -30.06
C GLU A 155 -6.06 10.21 -28.52
N ASP A 156 -6.25 9.05 -27.88
CA ASP A 156 -6.20 8.92 -26.43
C ASP A 156 -4.77 9.06 -25.89
N ILE A 157 -3.74 8.64 -26.65
CA ILE A 157 -2.33 8.87 -26.31
C ILE A 157 -2.06 10.36 -26.14
N GLY A 158 -2.47 11.19 -27.11
CA GLY A 158 -2.28 12.65 -27.04
C GLY A 158 -3.03 13.28 -25.86
N LYS A 159 -4.25 12.83 -25.57
CA LYS A 159 -5.05 13.30 -24.44
C LYS A 159 -4.48 12.87 -23.08
N LEU A 160 -4.03 11.62 -22.96
CA LEU A 160 -3.40 11.11 -21.74
C LEU A 160 -2.07 11.83 -21.48
N LYS A 161 -1.26 12.06 -22.52
CA LYS A 161 -0.04 12.87 -22.42
C LYS A 161 -0.34 14.28 -21.93
N SER A 162 -1.40 14.92 -22.44
CA SER A 162 -1.86 16.23 -21.97
C SER A 162 -2.29 16.21 -20.50
N CYS A 163 -2.99 15.17 -20.06
CA CYS A 163 -3.37 14.99 -18.65
C CYS A 163 -2.15 14.79 -17.75
N LEU A 164 -1.18 13.99 -18.18
CA LEU A 164 0.08 13.77 -17.48
C LEU A 164 0.84 15.09 -17.31
N THR A 165 1.06 15.84 -18.39
CA THR A 165 1.75 17.14 -18.31
C THR A 165 1.01 18.13 -17.41
N GLY A 166 -0.33 18.18 -17.48
CA GLY A 166 -1.12 19.02 -16.59
C GLY A 166 -0.99 18.65 -15.12
N PHE A 167 -0.94 17.35 -14.80
CA PHE A 167 -0.70 16.85 -13.44
C PHE A 167 0.72 17.20 -12.95
N LEU A 168 1.74 16.95 -13.77
CA LEU A 168 3.12 17.28 -13.41
C LEU A 168 3.31 18.79 -13.16
N GLN A 169 2.68 19.64 -13.96
CA GLN A 169 2.71 21.10 -13.79
C GLN A 169 1.97 21.55 -12.52
N GLU A 170 0.81 20.99 -12.24
CA GLU A 170 0.00 21.33 -11.07
C GLU A 170 0.71 21.03 -9.75
N TYR A 171 1.46 19.92 -9.69
CA TYR A 171 2.22 19.53 -8.50
C TYR A 171 3.68 20.05 -8.51
N GLY A 172 4.08 20.77 -9.56
CA GLY A 172 5.43 21.33 -9.70
C GLY A 172 6.54 20.27 -9.87
N LEU A 173 6.22 19.13 -10.47
CA LEU A 173 7.14 18.00 -10.67
C LEU A 173 7.88 18.13 -12.00
N SER A 174 9.18 18.47 -11.94
CA SER A 174 10.06 18.57 -13.11
C SER A 174 10.64 17.21 -13.53
N VAL A 175 9.78 16.21 -13.71
CA VAL A 175 10.18 14.83 -14.05
C VAL A 175 9.85 14.51 -15.50
N MET A 176 10.70 13.72 -16.16
CA MET A 176 10.50 13.30 -17.56
C MET A 176 10.02 11.84 -17.58
N VAL A 177 8.82 11.63 -18.11
CA VAL A 177 8.22 10.31 -18.29
C VAL A 177 8.37 9.89 -19.74
N LYS A 178 8.90 8.68 -20.00
CA LYS A 178 9.04 8.15 -21.36
C LYS A 178 7.67 7.96 -22.00
N ASP A 179 7.56 8.33 -23.27
CA ASP A 179 6.32 8.17 -24.05
C ASP A 179 5.85 6.70 -24.11
N ASP A 180 6.79 5.74 -24.04
CA ASP A 180 6.50 4.30 -23.98
C ASP A 180 5.49 3.94 -22.87
N TYR A 181 5.58 4.58 -21.70
CA TYR A 181 4.61 4.36 -20.62
C TYR A 181 3.23 4.92 -20.96
N VAL A 182 3.14 6.05 -21.67
CA VAL A 182 1.85 6.61 -22.11
C VAL A 182 1.17 5.66 -23.10
N HIS A 183 1.94 5.13 -24.06
CA HIS A 183 1.45 4.13 -25.01
C HIS A 183 1.00 2.86 -24.31
N GLU A 184 1.79 2.34 -23.37
CA GLU A 184 1.47 1.10 -22.66
C GLU A 184 0.24 1.24 -21.76
N PHE A 185 0.06 2.39 -21.09
CA PHE A 185 -1.15 2.65 -20.29
C PHE A 185 -2.42 2.80 -21.13
N CYS A 186 -2.31 3.32 -22.36
CA CYS A 186 -3.42 3.26 -23.31
C CYS A 186 -3.71 1.80 -23.66
N ARG A 187 -2.68 1.04 -24.05
CA ARG A 187 -2.78 -0.37 -24.46
C ARG A 187 -3.42 -1.27 -23.39
N TYR A 188 -3.24 -0.97 -22.11
CA TYR A 188 -3.90 -1.71 -21.04
C TYR A 188 -5.42 -1.63 -21.09
N GLY A 189 -6.00 -0.53 -21.60
CA GLY A 189 -7.44 -0.35 -21.74
C GLY A 189 -8.23 -0.51 -20.43
N ALA A 190 -7.60 -0.20 -19.29
CA ALA A 190 -8.12 -0.46 -17.95
C ALA A 190 -8.57 -1.92 -17.72
N ALA A 191 -7.87 -2.88 -18.35
CA ALA A 191 -8.07 -4.30 -18.08
C ALA A 191 -7.57 -4.69 -16.69
N GLU A 192 -8.17 -5.74 -16.13
CA GLU A 192 -7.77 -6.35 -14.85
C GLU A 192 -7.31 -7.80 -15.11
N PRO A 193 -6.02 -8.02 -15.43
CA PRO A 193 -5.51 -9.38 -15.66
C PRO A 193 -5.56 -10.20 -14.37
N HIS A 194 -6.14 -11.40 -14.46
CA HIS A 194 -6.34 -12.30 -13.31
C HIS A 194 -5.04 -12.59 -12.53
N THR A 195 -3.91 -12.76 -13.21
CA THR A 195 -2.60 -13.02 -12.59
C THR A 195 -2.10 -11.85 -11.74
N ILE A 196 -2.34 -10.62 -12.19
CA ILE A 196 -1.97 -9.39 -11.46
C ILE A 196 -2.90 -9.19 -10.26
N ALA A 197 -4.20 -9.40 -10.45
CA ALA A 197 -5.18 -9.35 -9.37
C ALA A 197 -4.90 -10.40 -8.29
N ALA A 198 -4.54 -11.63 -8.67
CA ALA A 198 -4.17 -12.70 -7.75
C ALA A 198 -2.91 -12.35 -6.94
N PHE A 199 -1.88 -11.78 -7.59
CA PHE A 199 -0.67 -11.31 -6.91
C PHE A 199 -0.98 -10.22 -5.89
N LEU A 200 -1.72 -9.18 -6.30
CA LEU A 200 -2.12 -8.09 -5.40
C LEU A 200 -3.01 -8.58 -4.25
N GLY A 201 -3.92 -9.52 -4.52
CA GLY A 201 -4.76 -10.13 -3.50
C GLY A 201 -3.96 -10.84 -2.41
N GLY A 202 -2.90 -11.55 -2.77
CA GLY A 202 -2.00 -12.19 -1.80
C GLY A 202 -1.24 -11.18 -0.94
N ALA A 203 -0.64 -10.15 -1.57
CA ALA A 203 0.08 -9.12 -0.85
C ALA A 203 -0.83 -8.32 0.09
N ALA A 204 -1.99 -7.87 -0.40
CA ALA A 204 -2.97 -7.11 0.38
C ALA A 204 -3.54 -7.93 1.55
N ALA A 205 -3.91 -9.20 1.32
CA ALA A 205 -4.42 -10.05 2.38
C ALA A 205 -3.42 -10.22 3.52
N GLN A 206 -2.13 -10.37 3.19
CA GLN A 206 -1.10 -10.50 4.21
C GLN A 206 -0.93 -9.22 5.03
N GLU A 207 -0.98 -8.02 4.42
CA GLU A 207 -0.95 -6.76 5.18
C GLU A 207 -2.17 -6.62 6.11
N VAL A 208 -3.35 -7.03 5.66
CA VAL A 208 -4.56 -7.03 6.51
C VAL A 208 -4.37 -7.97 7.71
N ILE A 209 -3.77 -9.15 7.51
CA ILE A 209 -3.45 -10.07 8.62
C ILE A 209 -2.48 -9.42 9.61
N LYS A 210 -1.45 -8.69 9.14
CA LYS A 210 -0.51 -7.96 10.01
C LYS A 210 -1.24 -6.91 10.85
N ILE A 211 -2.18 -6.17 10.26
CA ILE A 211 -2.98 -5.16 10.96
C ILE A 211 -3.86 -5.81 12.05
N ILE A 212 -4.57 -6.89 11.70
CA ILE A 212 -5.47 -7.58 12.64
C ILE A 212 -4.70 -8.19 13.81
N THR A 213 -3.60 -8.91 13.50
CA THR A 213 -2.82 -9.62 14.51
C THR A 213 -1.89 -8.71 15.31
N LYS A 214 -1.60 -7.51 14.78
CA LYS A 214 -0.52 -6.61 15.26
C LYS A 214 0.83 -7.33 15.35
N GLN A 215 1.02 -8.33 14.50
CA GLN A 215 2.27 -9.08 14.37
C GLN A 215 2.90 -8.75 13.02
N PHE A 216 4.24 -8.77 12.99
CA PHE A 216 5.05 -8.31 11.87
C PHE A 216 4.93 -6.79 11.60
N VAL A 217 5.68 -6.32 10.60
CA VAL A 217 5.74 -4.90 10.20
C VAL A 217 5.07 -4.75 8.84
N ILE A 218 4.14 -3.79 8.75
CA ILE A 218 3.46 -3.41 7.51
C ILE A 218 4.37 -2.55 6.62
N PHE A 219 4.10 -2.52 5.31
CA PHE A 219 4.76 -1.52 4.46
C PHE A 219 4.29 -0.10 4.82
N ASN A 220 5.15 0.89 4.57
CA ASN A 220 4.84 2.29 4.88
C ASN A 220 4.37 3.02 3.62
N ASN A 221 3.07 3.33 3.58
CA ASN A 221 2.37 4.09 2.53
C ASN A 221 2.01 3.31 1.26
N THR A 222 2.84 3.30 0.22
CA THR A 222 2.42 2.83 -1.12
C THR A 222 3.32 1.73 -1.66
N TYR A 223 2.72 0.61 -2.09
CA TYR A 223 3.41 -0.50 -2.74
C TYR A 223 3.01 -0.57 -4.22
N ILE A 224 4.00 -0.53 -5.11
CA ILE A 224 3.79 -0.59 -6.56
C ILE A 224 4.42 -1.87 -7.09
N TYR A 225 3.67 -2.59 -7.92
CA TYR A 225 4.12 -3.80 -8.58
C TYR A 225 3.99 -3.67 -10.10
N SER A 226 5.07 -3.98 -10.82
CA SER A 226 5.12 -4.06 -12.28
C SER A 226 5.11 -5.52 -12.72
N GLY A 227 3.98 -5.96 -13.28
CA GLY A 227 3.87 -7.29 -13.89
C GLY A 227 4.69 -7.45 -15.18
N MET A 228 5.08 -6.34 -15.82
CA MET A 228 5.89 -6.36 -17.05
C MET A 228 7.34 -6.78 -16.77
N SER A 229 7.94 -6.19 -15.74
CA SER A 229 9.33 -6.39 -15.33
C SER A 229 9.49 -7.36 -14.16
N GLN A 230 8.37 -7.78 -13.52
CA GLN A 230 8.37 -8.60 -12.32
C GLN A 230 9.11 -7.95 -11.15
N THR A 231 9.04 -6.62 -11.07
CA THR A 231 9.67 -5.80 -10.04
C THR A 231 8.63 -5.06 -9.20
N SER A 232 9.01 -4.66 -7.99
CA SER A 232 8.14 -3.91 -7.09
C SER A 232 8.95 -3.01 -6.17
N ALA A 233 8.36 -1.89 -5.78
CA ALA A 233 8.96 -0.94 -4.85
C ALA A 233 7.92 -0.38 -3.86
N THR A 234 8.41 0.12 -2.72
CA THR A 234 7.59 0.77 -1.69
C THR A 234 8.04 2.22 -1.55
N PHE A 235 7.10 3.15 -1.52
CA PHE A 235 7.36 4.59 -1.47
C PHE A 235 6.59 5.25 -0.34
N GLN A 236 7.16 6.29 0.24
CA GLN A 236 6.49 7.15 1.22
C GLN A 236 5.98 8.43 0.55
N LEU A 237 4.88 8.29 -0.18
CA LEU A 237 4.22 9.38 -0.93
C LEU A 237 3.59 10.47 -0.07
#